data_AF-A0A8S3FU68-F1
#
_entry.id   AF-A0A8S3FU68-F1
#
_cell.length_a   1.000
_cell.length_b   1.000
_cell.length_c   1.000
_cell.angle_alpha   90.00
_cell.angle_beta   90.00
_cell.angle_gamma   90.00
#
_symmetry.space_group_name_H-M   'P 1'
#
loop_
_entity.id
_entity.type
_entity.pdbx_description
1 polymer ?
#
loop_
_entity_poly.entity_id
_entity_poly.type
_entity_poly.pdbx_seq_one_letter_code
_entity_poly.pdbx_strand_id
1 'polypeptide(L)'
;TANAFRWLLIFATLFFVVYISVTQLSKASLYGIFNIFTVDFNDDSYKTFHYKNINDTDENHLRLKDFSQYESELFKVQFKIFFVQTSENEDILSRHACSIESASRLHPNGLIFVFMRSQYVHLRKGSFNRLRTYTNIRFVHFNEHDIYSGTTLSRLNGTKRAQLIRYFAISHMSDFIRTALLYKYGGVYFDLDVIPLKRFSLFS
;
A
#
# COMPACT_ATOMS: atom_id res chain seq x y z
N THR A 1 59.10 7.87 -1.88
CA THR A 1 58.54 6.51 -1.68
C THR A 1 57.41 6.48 -0.66
N ALA A 2 57.54 7.13 0.50
CA ALA A 2 56.49 7.18 1.54
C ALA A 2 55.13 7.79 1.10
N ASN A 3 55.14 8.84 0.27
CA ASN A 3 53.90 9.47 -0.20
C ASN A 3 53.09 8.58 -1.15
N ALA A 4 53.75 7.78 -2.00
CA ALA A 4 53.09 6.85 -2.90
C ALA A 4 52.39 5.73 -2.11
N PHE A 5 53.04 5.21 -1.07
CA PHE A 5 52.46 4.19 -0.19
C PHE A 5 51.23 4.70 0.57
N ARG A 6 51.28 5.97 1.02
CA ARG A 6 50.15 6.63 1.70
C ARG A 6 48.94 6.81 0.78
N TRP A 7 49.14 7.20 -0.48
CA TRP A 7 48.05 7.27 -1.46
C TRP A 7 47.47 5.89 -1.77
N LEU A 8 48.32 4.87 -1.90
CA LEU A 8 47.90 3.49 -2.16
C LEU A 8 47.02 2.94 -1.03
N LEU A 9 47.37 3.23 0.23
CA LEU A 9 46.56 2.91 1.40
C LEU A 9 45.21 3.63 1.40
N ILE A 10 45.18 4.92 1.07
CA ILE A 10 43.92 5.71 1.00
C ILE A 10 43.01 5.16 -0.11
N PHE A 11 43.57 4.83 -1.27
CA PHE A 11 42.79 4.23 -2.35
C PHE A 11 42.26 2.83 -1.97
N ALA A 12 43.09 2.01 -1.33
CA ALA A 12 42.69 0.68 -0.87
C ALA A 12 41.57 0.76 0.19
N THR A 13 41.64 1.70 1.13
CA THR A 13 40.60 1.87 2.15
C THR A 13 39.30 2.41 1.55
N LEU A 14 39.36 3.41 0.66
CA LEU A 14 38.18 3.89 -0.05
C LEU A 14 37.54 2.79 -0.90
N PHE A 15 38.36 2.03 -1.63
CA PHE A 15 37.86 0.90 -2.43
C PHE A 15 37.19 -0.15 -1.55
N PHE A 16 37.79 -0.50 -0.41
CA PHE A 16 37.23 -1.50 0.51
C PHE A 16 35.94 -1.01 1.18
N VAL A 17 35.85 0.27 1.55
CA VAL A 17 34.62 0.88 2.10
C VAL A 17 33.51 0.88 1.06
N VAL A 18 33.81 1.26 -0.19
CA VAL A 18 32.84 1.22 -1.30
C VAL A 18 32.44 -0.22 -1.60
N TYR A 19 33.39 -1.15 -1.66
CA TYR A 19 33.13 -2.56 -1.91
C TYR A 19 32.25 -3.19 -0.83
N ILE A 20 32.54 -2.95 0.46
CA ILE A 20 31.67 -3.40 1.56
C ILE A 20 30.29 -2.75 1.43
N SER A 21 30.21 -1.44 1.20
CA SER A 21 28.92 -0.75 1.06
C SER A 21 28.08 -1.31 -0.09
N VAL A 22 28.70 -1.63 -1.23
CA VAL A 22 28.02 -2.22 -2.40
C VAL A 22 27.63 -3.67 -2.18
N THR A 23 28.44 -4.46 -1.46
CA THR A 23 28.16 -5.88 -1.17
C THR A 23 27.16 -6.09 -0.04
N GLN A 24 26.99 -5.10 0.85
CA GLN A 24 25.92 -5.07 1.85
C GLN A 24 24.57 -4.63 1.27
N LEU A 25 24.54 -4.09 0.06
CA LEU A 25 23.29 -3.84 -0.65
C LEU A 25 22.71 -5.18 -1.10
N SER A 26 21.52 -5.51 -0.61
CA SER A 26 20.79 -6.69 -1.07
C SER A 26 20.60 -6.62 -2.59
N LYS A 27 20.47 -7.78 -3.25
CA LYS A 27 20.12 -7.83 -4.68
C LYS A 27 18.88 -6.98 -4.98
N ALA A 28 17.90 -6.96 -4.07
CA ALA A 28 16.70 -6.12 -4.18
C ALA A 28 17.03 -4.61 -4.13
N SER A 29 17.97 -4.20 -3.28
CA SER A 29 18.45 -2.83 -3.20
C SER A 29 19.22 -2.40 -4.45
N LEU A 30 20.07 -3.28 -4.99
CA LEU A 30 20.76 -3.03 -6.26
C LEU A 30 19.79 -2.99 -7.44
N TYR A 31 18.78 -3.88 -7.49
CA TYR A 31 17.71 -3.82 -8.48
C TYR A 31 16.89 -2.53 -8.37
N GLY A 32 16.57 -2.09 -7.15
CA GLY A 32 15.88 -0.82 -6.90
C GLY A 32 16.68 0.39 -7.38
N ILE A 33 17.98 0.42 -7.10
CA ILE A 33 18.88 1.48 -7.56
C ILE A 33 19.08 1.42 -9.07
N PHE A 34 19.26 0.23 -9.65
CA PHE A 34 19.44 0.09 -11.09
C PHE A 34 18.19 0.52 -11.85
N ASN A 35 16.99 0.14 -11.37
CA ASN A 35 15.72 0.62 -11.92
C ASN A 35 15.59 2.14 -11.80
N ILE A 36 16.05 2.78 -10.72
CA ILE A 36 16.07 4.25 -10.62
C ILE A 36 16.84 4.90 -11.79
N PHE A 37 17.93 4.28 -12.26
CA PHE A 37 18.78 4.82 -13.33
C PHE A 37 18.42 4.33 -14.74
N THR A 38 17.63 3.26 -14.89
CA THR A 38 17.20 2.71 -16.19
C THR A 38 15.75 2.99 -16.55
N VAL A 39 14.97 3.64 -15.68
CA VAL A 39 13.61 4.07 -16.00
C VAL A 39 13.66 5.08 -17.15
N ASP A 40 13.02 4.70 -18.26
CA ASP A 40 12.76 5.62 -19.38
C ASP A 40 11.67 6.61 -18.95
N PHE A 41 12.05 7.87 -18.75
CA PHE A 41 11.14 8.94 -18.32
C PHE A 41 10.11 9.33 -19.41
N ASN A 42 10.26 8.83 -20.63
CA ASN A 42 9.28 8.99 -21.71
C ASN A 42 8.29 7.81 -21.81
N ASP A 43 8.43 6.78 -20.97
CA ASP A 43 7.48 5.67 -20.97
C ASP A 43 6.13 6.14 -20.39
N ASP A 44 5.16 6.40 -21.27
CA ASP A 44 3.77 6.72 -20.89
C ASP A 44 3.01 5.49 -20.32
N SER A 45 3.68 4.37 -20.04
CA SER A 45 3.06 3.18 -19.42
C SER A 45 2.40 3.43 -18.05
N TYR A 46 2.78 4.51 -17.33
CA TYR A 46 2.07 4.95 -16.11
C TYR A 46 0.91 5.91 -16.38
N LYS A 47 0.73 6.39 -17.62
CA LYS A 47 -0.31 7.37 -17.99
C LYS A 47 -1.60 6.78 -18.52
N THR A 48 -1.73 5.46 -18.66
CA THR A 48 -3.05 4.89 -18.98
C THR A 48 -3.18 3.50 -18.38
N PHE A 49 -3.61 3.44 -17.11
CA PHE A 49 -4.25 2.24 -16.61
C PHE A 49 -5.49 2.00 -17.47
N HIS A 50 -5.48 0.90 -18.21
CA HIS A 50 -6.63 0.44 -18.95
C HIS A 50 -7.76 0.18 -17.95
N TYR A 51 -8.68 1.13 -17.82
CA TYR A 51 -10.02 0.84 -17.36
C TYR A 51 -10.53 -0.29 -18.23
N LYS A 52 -10.58 -1.50 -17.67
CA LYS A 52 -11.34 -2.56 -18.27
C LYS A 52 -12.77 -2.05 -18.22
N ASN A 53 -13.31 -1.70 -19.39
CA ASN A 53 -14.75 -1.45 -19.57
C ASN A 53 -15.44 -2.80 -19.37
N ILE A 54 -15.48 -3.25 -18.12
CA ILE A 54 -16.37 -4.31 -17.69
C ILE A 54 -17.72 -3.61 -17.71
N ASN A 55 -18.50 -3.90 -18.75
CA ASN A 55 -19.91 -3.53 -18.76
C ASN A 55 -20.51 -3.92 -17.40
N ASP A 56 -21.35 -3.06 -16.84
CA ASP A 56 -22.04 -3.15 -15.54
C ASP A 56 -22.94 -4.41 -15.39
N THR A 57 -22.78 -5.38 -16.29
CA THR A 57 -23.55 -6.61 -16.46
C THR A 57 -22.72 -7.89 -16.29
N ASP A 58 -21.43 -7.83 -15.94
CA ASP A 58 -20.72 -9.05 -15.55
C ASP A 58 -21.17 -9.47 -14.13
N GLU A 59 -22.18 -10.34 -14.05
CA GLU A 59 -22.76 -10.90 -12.81
C GLU A 59 -21.71 -11.50 -11.84
N ASN A 60 -20.48 -11.69 -12.30
CA ASN A 60 -19.39 -12.24 -11.52
C ASN A 60 -18.56 -11.20 -10.78
N HIS A 61 -18.73 -9.90 -11.06
CA HIS A 61 -17.97 -8.81 -10.47
C HIS A 61 -18.91 -7.82 -9.78
N LEU A 62 -18.46 -7.27 -8.65
CA LEU A 62 -19.17 -6.21 -7.94
C LEU A 62 -18.28 -4.98 -7.91
N ARG A 63 -18.81 -3.84 -8.37
CA ARG A 63 -18.14 -2.54 -8.23
C ARG A 63 -18.15 -2.10 -6.77
N LEU A 64 -16.97 -1.83 -6.24
CA LEU A 64 -16.79 -1.26 -4.90
C LEU A 64 -17.18 0.22 -4.90
N LYS A 65 -17.62 0.70 -3.73
CA LYS A 65 -17.88 2.12 -3.51
C LYS A 65 -16.56 2.87 -3.32
N ASP A 66 -16.49 4.05 -3.91
CA ASP A 66 -15.33 4.93 -3.81
C ASP A 66 -15.15 5.47 -2.39
N PHE A 67 -13.90 5.76 -2.04
CA PHE A 67 -13.49 6.30 -0.75
C PHE A 67 -14.30 7.51 -0.29
N SER A 68 -14.61 8.43 -1.20
CA SER A 68 -15.37 9.66 -0.93
C SER A 68 -16.72 9.37 -0.26
N GLN A 69 -17.33 8.22 -0.54
CA GLN A 69 -18.61 7.83 0.07
C GLN A 69 -18.48 7.43 1.54
N TYR A 70 -17.30 6.99 1.97
CA TYR A 70 -17.04 6.51 3.33
C TYR A 70 -16.25 7.50 4.19
N GLU A 71 -15.68 8.56 3.60
CA GLU A 71 -14.85 9.52 4.32
C GLU A 71 -15.57 10.15 5.52
N SER A 72 -16.87 10.45 5.39
CA SER A 72 -17.66 10.97 6.52
C SER A 72 -17.87 9.94 7.65
N GLU A 73 -18.00 8.64 7.33
CA GLU A 73 -18.10 7.55 8.32
C GLU A 73 -16.78 7.40 9.07
N LEU A 74 -15.64 7.54 8.37
CA LEU A 74 -14.30 7.50 8.97
C LEU A 74 -14.10 8.57 10.04
N PHE A 75 -14.62 9.78 9.88
CA PHE A 75 -14.52 10.84 10.90
C PHE A 75 -15.45 10.62 12.09
N LYS A 76 -16.60 9.97 11.90
CA LYS A 76 -17.62 9.76 12.95
C LYS A 76 -17.30 8.58 13.86
N VAL A 77 -16.68 7.53 13.31
CA VAL A 77 -16.47 6.28 14.02
C VAL A 77 -15.32 6.40 15.00
N GLN A 78 -15.57 5.97 16.25
CA GLN A 78 -14.58 6.05 17.32
C GLN A 78 -13.49 4.98 17.17
N PHE A 79 -13.86 3.75 16.83
CA PHE A 79 -12.93 2.64 16.71
C PHE A 79 -12.97 2.06 15.30
N LYS A 80 -11.84 2.16 14.61
CA LYS A 80 -11.67 1.76 13.21
C LYS A 80 -10.38 0.99 13.01
N ILE A 81 -10.46 -0.03 12.17
CA ILE A 81 -9.33 -0.87 11.76
C ILE A 81 -9.18 -0.79 10.25
N PHE A 82 -7.94 -0.67 9.78
CA PHE A 82 -7.60 -0.54 8.37
C PHE A 82 -6.82 -1.75 7.86
N PHE A 83 -7.20 -2.20 6.67
CA PHE A 83 -6.45 -3.12 5.83
C PHE A 83 -6.29 -2.49 4.45
N VAL A 84 -5.16 -2.70 3.78
CA VAL A 84 -4.88 -2.14 2.45
C VAL A 84 -4.40 -3.22 1.49
N GLN A 85 -5.10 -3.40 0.38
CA GLN A 85 -4.68 -4.16 -0.79
C GLN A 85 -4.27 -3.20 -1.90
N THR A 86 -2.97 -3.08 -2.11
CA THR A 86 -2.35 -2.18 -3.09
C THR A 86 -2.26 -2.75 -4.50
N SER A 87 -2.45 -4.06 -4.67
CA SER A 87 -2.56 -4.69 -5.97
C SER A 87 -3.93 -4.46 -6.59
N GLU A 88 -4.01 -4.51 -7.91
CA GLU A 88 -5.28 -4.47 -8.65
C GLU A 88 -5.97 -5.84 -8.72
N ASN A 89 -5.57 -6.76 -7.84
CA ASN A 89 -6.23 -8.05 -7.74
C ASN A 89 -7.66 -7.85 -7.21
N GLU A 90 -8.62 -8.38 -7.94
CA GLU A 90 -10.05 -8.36 -7.61
C GLU A 90 -10.42 -9.44 -6.58
N ASP A 91 -9.53 -10.40 -6.32
CA ASP A 91 -9.75 -11.48 -5.38
C ASP A 91 -9.28 -11.12 -3.95
N ILE A 92 -10.08 -11.49 -2.97
CA ILE A 92 -9.66 -11.56 -1.56
C ILE A 92 -9.16 -12.98 -1.27
N LEU A 93 -7.85 -13.13 -1.10
CA LEU A 93 -7.24 -14.41 -0.77
C LEU A 93 -7.71 -14.94 0.59
N SER A 94 -7.72 -16.26 0.77
CA SER A 94 -8.19 -16.89 2.01
C SER A 94 -7.44 -16.38 3.25
N ARG A 95 -6.12 -16.14 3.14
CA ARG A 95 -5.32 -15.55 4.23
C ARG A 95 -5.75 -14.12 4.59
N HIS A 96 -6.06 -13.31 3.58
CA HIS A 96 -6.58 -11.94 3.76
C HIS A 96 -7.92 -12.00 4.50
N ALA A 97 -8.79 -12.94 4.12
CA ALA A 97 -10.07 -13.12 4.77
C ALA A 97 -9.95 -13.58 6.23
N CYS A 98 -9.05 -14.52 6.55
CA CYS A 98 -8.83 -14.92 7.94
C CYS A 98 -8.42 -13.74 8.83
N SER A 99 -7.53 -12.89 8.33
CA SER A 99 -7.08 -11.69 9.02
C SER A 99 -8.24 -10.71 9.28
N ILE A 100 -8.97 -10.35 8.22
CA ILE A 100 -10.10 -9.41 8.27
C ILE A 100 -11.23 -9.96 9.16
N GLU A 101 -11.57 -11.24 9.00
CA GLU A 101 -12.62 -11.92 9.78
C GLU A 101 -12.27 -11.94 11.27
N SER A 102 -11.01 -12.23 11.61
CA SER A 102 -10.56 -12.24 13.00
C SER A 102 -10.68 -10.84 13.64
N ALA A 103 -10.24 -9.80 12.92
CA ALA A 103 -10.39 -8.42 13.38
C ALA A 103 -11.87 -8.03 13.59
N SER A 104 -12.73 -8.36 12.62
CA SER A 104 -14.18 -8.10 12.68
C SER A 104 -14.83 -8.78 13.89
N ARG A 105 -14.53 -10.06 14.13
CA ARG A 105 -15.08 -10.82 15.27
C ARG A 105 -14.61 -10.31 16.62
N LEU A 106 -13.34 -9.92 16.73
CA LEU A 106 -12.79 -9.38 17.97
C LEU A 106 -13.37 -8.01 18.32
N HIS A 107 -13.78 -7.23 17.30
CA HIS A 107 -14.26 -5.86 17.44
C HIS A 107 -15.64 -5.65 16.78
N PRO A 108 -16.72 -6.30 17.28
CA PRO A 108 -18.04 -6.25 16.63
C PRO A 108 -18.66 -4.85 16.60
N ASN A 109 -18.30 -3.98 17.56
CA ASN A 109 -18.78 -2.59 17.62
C ASN A 109 -17.86 -1.60 16.87
N GLY A 110 -16.72 -2.09 16.38
CA GLY A 110 -15.77 -1.31 15.58
C GLY A 110 -16.02 -1.48 14.09
N LEU A 111 -15.55 -0.54 13.27
CA LEU A 111 -15.60 -0.70 11.81
C LEU A 111 -14.27 -1.15 11.25
N ILE A 112 -14.33 -2.09 10.32
CA ILE A 112 -13.19 -2.59 9.56
C ILE A 112 -13.29 -2.03 8.14
N PHE A 113 -12.31 -1.23 7.72
CA PHE A 113 -12.21 -0.75 6.35
C PHE A 113 -11.13 -1.52 5.62
N VAL A 114 -11.52 -2.15 4.51
CA VAL A 114 -10.65 -2.88 3.60
C VAL A 114 -10.52 -2.05 2.34
N PHE A 115 -9.42 -1.32 2.25
CA PHE A 115 -9.08 -0.46 1.12
C PHE A 115 -8.50 -1.31 0.00
N MET A 116 -9.09 -1.23 -1.20
CA MET A 116 -8.66 -1.97 -2.38
C MET A 116 -8.36 -0.99 -3.51
N ARG A 117 -7.21 -1.16 -4.16
CA ARG A 117 -6.88 -0.44 -5.40
C ARG A 117 -7.78 -0.90 -6.55
N SER A 118 -8.14 -2.17 -6.59
CA SER A 118 -9.14 -2.63 -7.57
C SER A 118 -10.49 -1.92 -7.36
N GLN A 119 -11.13 -1.57 -8.47
CA GLN A 119 -12.50 -1.03 -8.48
C GLN A 119 -13.56 -2.13 -8.33
N TYR A 120 -13.19 -3.36 -8.63
CA TYR A 120 -14.09 -4.49 -8.64
C TYR A 120 -13.59 -5.58 -7.70
N VAL A 121 -14.55 -6.37 -7.20
CA VAL A 121 -14.26 -7.62 -6.50
C VAL A 121 -14.95 -8.76 -7.21
N HIS A 122 -14.24 -9.88 -7.32
CA HIS A 122 -14.82 -11.08 -7.91
C HIS A 122 -15.76 -11.75 -6.91
N LEU A 123 -17.00 -12.01 -7.33
CA LEU A 123 -18.04 -12.62 -6.50
C LEU A 123 -17.89 -14.15 -6.41
N ARG A 124 -17.54 -14.83 -7.51
CA ARG A 124 -17.38 -16.29 -7.54
C ARG A 124 -16.00 -16.80 -7.09
N LYS A 125 -14.99 -15.94 -6.99
CA LYS A 125 -13.63 -16.30 -6.60
C LYS A 125 -13.23 -15.57 -5.31
N GLY A 126 -12.24 -16.14 -4.64
CA GLY A 126 -11.77 -15.63 -3.36
C GLY A 126 -12.81 -15.73 -2.24
N SER A 127 -12.64 -14.88 -1.22
CA SER A 127 -13.38 -14.96 0.04
C SER A 127 -14.31 -13.77 0.29
N PHE A 128 -14.52 -12.90 -0.71
CA PHE A 128 -15.34 -11.70 -0.59
C PHE A 128 -16.77 -12.01 -0.11
N ASN A 129 -17.42 -13.02 -0.71
CA ASN A 129 -18.79 -13.40 -0.37
C ASN A 129 -18.97 -13.87 1.08
N ARG A 130 -17.92 -14.40 1.71
CA ARG A 130 -17.95 -14.74 3.14
C ARG A 130 -17.85 -13.49 4.00
N LEU A 131 -16.95 -12.57 3.66
CA LEU A 131 -16.69 -11.36 4.43
C LEU A 131 -17.83 -10.33 4.34
N ARG A 132 -18.54 -10.23 3.20
CA ARG A 132 -19.67 -9.29 3.05
C ARG A 132 -20.86 -9.57 3.97
N THR A 133 -20.89 -10.75 4.63
CA THR A 133 -21.94 -11.09 5.61
C THR A 133 -21.76 -10.36 6.94
N TYR A 134 -20.57 -9.82 7.21
CA TYR A 134 -20.28 -9.05 8.41
C TYR A 134 -20.72 -7.60 8.24
N THR A 135 -21.59 -7.15 9.13
CA THR A 135 -22.19 -5.81 9.09
C THR A 135 -21.20 -4.68 9.40
N ASN A 136 -20.06 -5.00 10.01
CA ASN A 136 -19.03 -4.05 10.42
C ASN A 136 -17.80 -4.01 9.48
N ILE A 137 -17.86 -4.68 8.32
CA ILE A 137 -16.82 -4.62 7.29
C ILE A 137 -17.27 -3.66 6.18
N ARG A 138 -16.34 -2.82 5.70
CA ARG A 138 -16.49 -1.93 4.56
C ARG A 138 -15.39 -2.22 3.55
N PHE A 139 -15.77 -2.67 2.35
CA PHE A 139 -14.85 -2.72 1.22
C PHE A 139 -14.92 -1.39 0.47
N VAL A 140 -13.76 -0.79 0.25
CA VAL A 140 -13.63 0.59 -0.23
C VAL A 140 -12.66 0.62 -1.40
N HIS A 141 -13.10 1.08 -2.56
CA HIS A 141 -12.18 1.43 -3.63
C HIS A 141 -11.48 2.75 -3.28
N PHE A 142 -10.17 2.81 -3.46
CA PHE A 142 -9.43 4.05 -3.35
C PHE A 142 -8.58 4.30 -4.60
N ASN A 143 -8.40 5.57 -4.91
CA ASN A 143 -7.24 6.03 -5.66
C ASN A 143 -6.27 6.72 -4.68
N GLU A 144 -5.00 6.77 -5.06
CA GLU A 144 -3.94 7.33 -4.21
C GLU A 144 -4.16 8.84 -3.96
N HIS A 145 -4.76 9.53 -4.93
CA HIS A 145 -5.03 10.96 -4.84
C HIS A 145 -5.96 11.30 -3.67
N ASP A 146 -7.05 10.55 -3.52
CA ASP A 146 -8.06 10.76 -2.49
C ASP A 146 -7.50 10.56 -1.08
N ILE A 147 -6.69 9.51 -0.90
CA ILE A 147 -6.05 9.22 0.39
C ILE A 147 -5.00 10.26 0.73
N TYR A 148 -4.17 10.68 -0.24
CA TYR A 148 -3.11 11.65 -0.01
C TYR A 148 -3.63 13.08 0.10
N SER A 149 -4.84 13.37 -0.35
CA SER A 149 -5.48 14.67 -0.22
C SER A 149 -5.55 15.10 1.25
N GLY A 150 -5.13 16.33 1.53
CA GLY A 150 -5.02 16.88 2.88
C GLY A 150 -3.77 16.41 3.67
N THR A 151 -2.82 15.72 3.03
CA THR A 151 -1.54 15.34 3.63
C THR A 151 -0.35 15.94 2.89
N THR A 152 0.84 15.90 3.49
CA THR A 152 2.09 16.29 2.82
C THR A 152 2.44 15.39 1.63
N LEU A 153 1.85 14.19 1.55
CA LEU A 153 2.01 13.24 0.44
C LEU A 153 1.27 13.66 -0.82
N SER A 154 0.34 14.62 -0.74
CA SER A 154 -0.34 15.18 -1.93
C SER A 154 0.64 15.69 -3.00
N ARG A 155 1.85 16.12 -2.59
CA ARG A 155 2.93 16.57 -3.48
C ARG A 155 3.49 15.48 -4.39
N LEU A 156 3.25 14.21 -4.06
CA LEU A 156 3.59 13.08 -4.92
C LEU A 156 2.79 13.08 -6.22
N ASN A 157 1.76 13.93 -6.36
CA ASN A 157 0.82 13.85 -7.48
C ASN A 157 1.16 14.63 -8.76
N GLY A 158 2.29 15.36 -8.88
CA GLY A 158 2.40 16.29 -10.02
C GLY A 158 3.74 16.90 -10.41
N THR A 159 4.89 16.26 -10.22
CA THR A 159 6.17 16.81 -10.75
C THR A 159 7.08 15.73 -11.36
N LYS A 160 8.02 16.10 -12.25
CA LYS A 160 9.04 15.19 -12.80
C LYS A 160 9.93 14.57 -11.71
N ARG A 161 10.28 15.33 -10.67
CA ARG A 161 10.93 14.80 -9.46
C ARG A 161 10.00 13.86 -8.70
N ALA A 162 8.69 14.16 -8.68
CA ALA A 162 7.69 13.26 -8.13
C ALA A 162 7.46 12.02 -8.99
N GLN A 163 7.85 11.94 -10.27
CA GLN A 163 7.80 10.68 -11.04
C GLN A 163 8.84 9.66 -10.55
N LEU A 164 10.07 10.11 -10.29
CA LEU A 164 11.10 9.25 -9.69
C LEU A 164 10.68 8.79 -8.29
N ILE A 165 10.14 9.72 -7.49
CA ILE A 165 9.62 9.39 -6.16
C ILE A 165 8.35 8.54 -6.26
N ARG A 166 7.50 8.72 -7.27
CA ARG A 166 6.31 7.89 -7.54
C ARG A 166 6.71 6.46 -7.83
N TYR A 167 7.76 6.22 -8.60
CA TYR A 167 8.23 4.85 -8.85
C TYR A 167 8.63 4.14 -7.55
N PHE A 168 9.41 4.82 -6.71
CA PHE A 168 9.70 4.33 -5.36
C PHE A 168 8.42 4.18 -4.52
N ALA A 169 7.49 5.13 -4.63
CA ALA A 169 6.22 5.12 -3.92
C ALA A 169 5.23 4.06 -4.40
N ILE A 170 5.35 3.53 -5.62
CA ILE A 170 4.55 2.40 -6.09
C ILE A 170 4.99 1.14 -5.33
N SER A 171 6.29 0.90 -5.21
CA SER A 171 6.84 -0.23 -4.43
C SER A 171 6.56 -0.12 -2.93
N HIS A 172 6.41 1.11 -2.42
CA HIS A 172 6.13 1.41 -1.02
C HIS A 172 4.71 1.94 -0.79
N MET A 173 3.79 1.70 -1.72
CA MET A 173 2.48 2.36 -1.70
C MET A 173 1.68 2.04 -0.44
N SER A 174 1.80 0.80 0.06
CA SER A 174 1.17 0.37 1.31
C SER A 174 1.66 1.18 2.49
N ASP A 175 2.96 1.51 2.55
CA ASP A 175 3.56 2.31 3.62
C ASP A 175 3.01 3.74 3.62
N PHE A 176 2.90 4.35 2.44
CA PHE A 176 2.37 5.70 2.28
C PHE A 176 0.88 5.76 2.62
N ILE A 177 0.07 4.84 2.11
CA ILE A 177 -1.37 4.77 2.39
C ILE A 177 -1.62 4.55 3.88
N ARG A 178 -0.93 3.56 4.50
CA ARG A 178 -1.03 3.31 5.94
C ARG A 178 -0.75 4.56 6.76
N THR A 179 0.33 5.26 6.41
CA THR A 179 0.73 6.48 7.10
C THR A 179 -0.31 7.58 6.94
N ALA A 180 -0.82 7.79 5.73
CA ALA A 180 -1.86 8.78 5.45
C ALA A 180 -3.17 8.49 6.20
N LEU A 181 -3.63 7.22 6.20
CA LEU A 181 -4.85 6.80 6.89
C LEU A 181 -4.74 7.03 8.40
N LEU A 182 -3.65 6.59 9.02
CA LEU A 182 -3.44 6.77 10.46
C LEU A 182 -3.26 8.24 10.83
N TYR A 183 -2.57 9.02 9.99
CA TYR A 183 -2.40 10.46 10.20
C TYR A 183 -3.74 11.21 10.16
N LYS A 184 -4.61 10.92 9.18
CA LYS A 184 -5.88 11.63 9.01
C LYS A 184 -6.98 11.16 9.98
N TYR A 185 -7.10 9.85 10.21
CA TYR A 185 -8.28 9.27 10.85
C TYR A 185 -8.00 8.58 12.19
N GLY A 186 -6.73 8.43 12.58
CA GLY A 186 -6.32 7.62 13.73
C GLY A 186 -6.70 6.15 13.56
N GLY A 187 -6.85 5.40 14.66
CA GLY A 187 -7.26 3.99 14.62
C GLY A 187 -6.08 3.01 14.56
N VAL A 188 -6.33 1.81 14.04
CA VAL A 188 -5.33 0.73 13.95
C VAL A 188 -5.22 0.20 12.53
N TYR A 189 -4.01 -0.11 12.12
CA TYR A 189 -3.73 -0.75 10.84
C TYR A 189 -3.21 -2.17 11.06
N PHE A 190 -3.66 -3.10 10.22
CA PHE A 190 -3.07 -4.43 10.09
C PHE A 190 -2.71 -4.72 8.63
N ASP A 191 -1.60 -5.41 8.42
CA ASP A 191 -1.34 -6.04 7.13
C ASP A 191 -2.34 -7.19 6.92
N LEU A 192 -2.66 -7.49 5.65
CA LEU A 192 -3.65 -8.50 5.28
C LEU A 192 -3.22 -9.94 5.67
N ASP A 193 -1.98 -10.14 6.06
CA ASP A 193 -1.43 -11.42 6.53
C ASP A 193 -1.19 -11.46 8.05
N VAL A 194 -1.57 -10.42 8.79
CA VAL A 194 -1.53 -10.39 10.25
C VAL A 194 -2.88 -10.81 10.81
N ILE A 195 -2.93 -11.85 11.64
CA ILE A 195 -4.17 -12.34 12.26
C ILE A 195 -4.22 -11.86 13.72
N PRO A 196 -5.10 -10.90 14.07
CA PRO A 196 -5.28 -10.51 15.47
C PRO A 196 -5.87 -11.68 16.26
N LEU A 197 -5.28 -12.01 17.42
CA LEU A 197 -5.73 -13.13 18.27
C LEU A 197 -6.45 -12.68 19.54
N LYS A 198 -6.33 -11.39 19.89
CA LYS A 198 -6.94 -10.81 21.09
C LYS A 198 -7.47 -9.42 20.77
N ARG A 199 -8.54 -9.05 21.46
CA ARG A 199 -9.06 -7.68 21.46
C ARG A 199 -7.99 -6.75 22.07
N PHE A 200 -7.80 -5.61 21.45
CA PHE A 200 -7.00 -4.52 22.00
C PHE A 200 -7.91 -3.36 22.44
N SER A 201 -7.60 -2.74 23.57
CA SER A 201 -8.23 -1.51 24.03
C SER A 201 -7.33 -0.34 23.65
N LEU A 202 -7.82 0.59 22.85
CA LEU A 202 -7.04 1.78 22.48
C LEU A 202 -7.02 2.84 23.60
N PHE A 203 -7.89 2.74 24.61
CA PHE A 203 -7.90 3.58 25.81
C PHE A 203 -8.49 2.78 27.00
N SER A 204 -7.82 2.79 28.15
CA SER A 204 -8.36 2.38 29.45
C SER A 204 -8.72 3.62 30.26
#